data_AF-A0A1M7G2Y5-F1
#
_entry.id   AF-A0A1M7G2Y5-F1
#
_cell.length_a   1.000
_cell.length_b   1.000
_cell.length_c   1.000
_cell.angle_alpha   90.00
_cell.angle_beta   90.00
_cell.angle_gamma   90.00
#
_symmetry.space_group_name_H-M   'P 1'
#
loop_
_entity.id
_entity.type
_entity.pdbx_description
1 polymer ?
#
loop_
_entity_poly.entity_id
_entity_poly.type
_entity_poly.pdbx_seq_one_letter_code
_entity_poly.pdbx_strand_id
1 'polypeptide(L)'
;MSNAVFPTLPGLSWSTGKHPIFKTKIQESVSGRELRSSFQAYPLWRFTLSYEFLRGDSNDDLKKLLAFFLVVRGSWDSFLYSDPDFNSVTDYQFGVGDGSTTQYQLTRAISAGGNAFVEPVQNVNLLTNIKRAGITQTSPANYSISSTGLVTFVSAPAASASLTWTGTYYYRCRFMMDEGGFDQFMKQLWELKKCEFKGAPGNKV
;
A
#
# COMPACT_ATOMS: atom_id res chain seq x y z
N MET A 1 12.38 7.73 -6.92
CA MET A 1 11.33 7.36 -5.97
C MET A 1 10.92 8.60 -5.19
N SER A 2 9.94 9.34 -5.70
CA SER A 2 9.35 10.45 -4.96
C SER A 2 8.36 9.97 -3.91
N ASN A 3 8.13 10.79 -2.89
CA ASN A 3 7.05 10.63 -1.90
C ASN A 3 5.80 11.42 -2.29
N ALA A 4 5.59 11.67 -3.60
CA ALA A 4 4.37 12.29 -4.08
C ALA A 4 3.17 11.40 -3.72
N VAL A 5 2.06 12.01 -3.27
CA VAL A 5 0.84 11.29 -2.92
C VAL A 5 -0.16 11.46 -4.06
N PHE A 6 -0.74 10.36 -4.52
CA PHE A 6 -1.78 10.36 -5.54
C PHE A 6 -2.97 11.21 -5.05
N PRO A 7 -3.47 12.15 -5.87
CA PRO A 7 -4.49 13.09 -5.43
C PRO A 7 -5.82 12.36 -5.13
N THR A 8 -6.52 12.81 -4.09
CA THR A 8 -7.91 12.41 -3.85
C THR A 8 -8.81 13.21 -4.78
N LEU A 9 -9.47 12.52 -5.72
CA LEU A 9 -10.32 13.14 -6.74
C LEU A 9 -11.76 12.64 -6.58
N PRO A 10 -12.77 13.52 -6.74
CA PRO A 10 -14.17 13.10 -6.77
C PRO A 10 -14.48 12.30 -8.06
N GLY A 11 -15.61 11.61 -8.08
CA GLY A 11 -16.09 10.93 -9.29
C GLY A 11 -15.45 9.57 -9.56
N LEU A 12 -14.80 8.97 -8.57
CA LEU A 12 -14.33 7.59 -8.67
C LEU A 12 -15.54 6.65 -8.86
N SER A 13 -15.54 5.92 -9.96
CA SER A 13 -16.58 4.94 -10.29
C SER A 13 -16.55 3.77 -9.30
N TRP A 14 -17.72 3.19 -9.07
CA TRP A 14 -17.85 1.93 -8.33
C TRP A 14 -17.03 0.78 -8.95
N SER A 15 -16.77 0.83 -10.25
CA SER A 15 -16.01 -0.18 -11.00
C SER A 15 -14.49 -0.19 -10.75
N THR A 16 -14.05 0.29 -9.59
CA THR A 16 -12.65 0.28 -9.19
C THR A 16 -12.19 -1.14 -8.85
N GLY A 17 -11.07 -1.58 -9.44
CA GLY A 17 -10.55 -2.94 -9.30
C GLY A 17 -9.27 -3.01 -8.47
N LYS A 18 -9.17 -4.00 -7.57
CA LYS A 18 -7.95 -4.35 -6.83
C LYS A 18 -7.63 -5.83 -7.03
N HIS A 19 -6.46 -6.12 -7.59
CA HIS A 19 -6.06 -7.48 -7.95
C HIS A 19 -4.71 -7.85 -7.33
N PRO A 20 -4.64 -8.86 -6.44
CA PRO A 20 -3.36 -9.43 -6.01
C PRO A 20 -2.78 -10.30 -7.13
N ILE A 21 -1.49 -10.14 -7.42
CA ILE A 21 -0.76 -10.86 -8.46
C ILE A 21 0.40 -11.60 -7.81
N PHE A 22 0.38 -12.92 -7.91
CA PHE A 22 1.50 -13.80 -7.59
C PHE A 22 2.10 -14.38 -8.87
N LYS A 23 3.42 -14.52 -8.89
CA LYS A 23 4.14 -15.17 -9.99
C LYS A 23 4.50 -16.60 -9.60
N THR A 24 3.63 -17.53 -9.95
CA THR A 24 3.83 -18.97 -9.72
C THR A 24 4.15 -19.66 -11.04
N LYS A 25 5.22 -20.46 -11.08
CA LYS A 25 5.52 -21.35 -12.19
C LYS A 25 4.95 -22.73 -11.90
N ILE A 26 4.24 -23.27 -12.88
CA ILE A 26 3.64 -24.59 -12.85
C ILE A 26 4.34 -25.44 -13.91
N GLN A 27 4.74 -26.66 -13.54
CA GLN A 27 5.29 -27.64 -14.44
C GLN A 27 4.56 -28.96 -14.24
N GLU A 28 3.92 -29.44 -15.31
CA GLU A 28 3.22 -30.73 -15.32
C GLU A 28 4.07 -31.78 -16.05
N SER A 29 4.18 -32.96 -15.47
CA SER A 29 4.85 -34.12 -16.09
C SER A 29 3.87 -34.87 -17.00
N VAL A 30 4.38 -35.62 -17.97
CA VAL A 30 3.55 -36.46 -18.87
C VAL A 30 2.66 -37.46 -18.09
N SER A 31 3.06 -37.83 -16.87
CA SER A 31 2.28 -38.69 -15.97
C SER A 31 1.11 -37.97 -15.25
N GLY A 32 0.86 -36.68 -15.50
CA GLY A 32 -0.15 -35.86 -14.82
C GLY A 32 0.24 -35.39 -13.41
N ARG A 33 1.51 -35.51 -13.01
CA ARG A 33 2.01 -34.98 -11.73
C ARG A 33 2.47 -33.53 -11.89
N GLU A 34 2.12 -32.68 -10.93
CA GLU A 34 2.37 -31.24 -10.99
C GLU A 34 3.38 -30.76 -9.94
N LEU A 35 4.33 -29.93 -10.36
CA LEU A 35 5.25 -29.18 -9.49
C LEU A 35 4.92 -27.69 -9.60
N ARG A 36 4.80 -27.01 -8.45
CA ARG A 36 4.51 -25.59 -8.34
C ARG A 36 5.60 -24.87 -7.57
N SER A 37 6.03 -23.70 -8.06
CA SER A 37 6.98 -22.83 -7.36
C SER A 37 6.53 -21.38 -7.43
N SER A 38 6.35 -20.72 -6.28
CA SER A 38 6.12 -19.27 -6.22
C SER A 38 7.45 -18.53 -6.28
N PHE A 39 7.52 -17.46 -7.09
CA PHE A 39 8.69 -16.57 -7.20
C PHE A 39 8.52 -15.27 -6.41
N GLN A 40 7.42 -15.13 -5.67
CA GLN A 40 7.11 -13.92 -4.90
C GLN A 40 6.66 -14.30 -3.49
N ALA A 41 7.30 -13.69 -2.49
CA ALA A 41 6.89 -13.82 -1.10
C ALA A 41 5.62 -12.99 -0.80
N TYR A 42 5.51 -11.81 -1.41
CA TYR A 42 4.38 -10.89 -1.28
C TYR A 42 3.80 -10.58 -2.67
N PRO A 43 2.48 -10.43 -2.80
CA PRO A 43 1.85 -10.12 -4.08
C PRO A 43 2.20 -8.70 -4.52
N LEU A 44 2.19 -8.51 -5.85
CA LEU A 44 2.03 -7.18 -6.41
C LEU A 44 0.54 -6.89 -6.53
N TRP A 45 0.12 -5.70 -6.11
CA TRP A 45 -1.25 -5.25 -6.22
C TRP A 45 -1.41 -4.45 -7.50
N ARG A 46 -2.36 -4.81 -8.36
CA ARG A 46 -2.80 -3.96 -9.47
C ARG A 46 -4.07 -3.24 -9.07
N PHE A 47 -4.04 -1.92 -9.19
CA PHE A 47 -5.17 -1.05 -8.97
C PHE A 47 -5.64 -0.50 -10.32
N THR A 48 -6.95 -0.53 -10.53
CA THR A 48 -7.61 0.01 -11.71
C THR A 48 -8.65 1.01 -11.23
N LEU A 49 -8.35 2.30 -11.38
CA LEU A 49 -9.29 3.38 -11.06
C LEU A 49 -9.98 3.84 -12.33
N SER A 50 -11.30 4.05 -12.25
CA SER A 50 -12.08 4.65 -13.33
C SER A 50 -12.81 5.86 -12.77
N TYR A 51 -12.78 6.98 -13.49
CA TYR A 51 -13.46 8.21 -13.06
C TYR A 51 -14.59 8.54 -14.02
N GLU A 52 -15.81 8.66 -13.49
CA GLU A 52 -17.02 9.03 -14.24
C GLU A 52 -16.99 10.50 -14.65
N PHE A 53 -16.40 11.34 -13.81
CA PHE A 53 -16.16 12.73 -14.14
C PHE A 53 -14.90 13.25 -13.45
N LEU A 54 -14.18 14.10 -14.16
CA LEU A 54 -13.14 14.98 -13.65
C LEU A 54 -13.55 16.41 -13.96
N ARG A 55 -13.62 17.25 -12.93
CA ARG A 55 -14.04 18.64 -13.07
C ARG A 55 -12.87 19.47 -13.62
N GLY A 56 -13.08 20.14 -14.74
CA GLY A 56 -12.11 21.04 -15.36
C GLY A 56 -12.28 22.52 -14.97
N ASP A 57 -13.18 22.82 -14.03
CA ASP A 57 -13.52 24.16 -13.58
C ASP A 57 -12.82 24.53 -12.25
N SER A 58 -13.50 25.23 -11.33
CA SER A 58 -12.96 25.74 -10.05
C SER A 58 -12.13 24.74 -9.22
N ASN A 59 -12.37 23.43 -9.36
CA ASN A 59 -11.65 22.40 -8.62
C ASN A 59 -10.37 21.88 -9.31
N ASP A 60 -10.17 22.18 -10.60
CA ASP A 60 -8.97 21.84 -11.39
C ASP A 60 -8.53 20.36 -11.27
N ASP A 61 -9.49 19.43 -11.11
CA ASP A 61 -9.23 18.02 -10.81
C ASP A 61 -8.46 17.32 -11.94
N LEU A 62 -8.80 17.64 -13.19
CA LEU A 62 -8.04 17.19 -14.35
C LEU A 62 -6.60 17.72 -14.32
N LYS A 63 -6.41 19.01 -14.00
CA LYS A 63 -5.08 19.60 -13.97
C LYS A 63 -4.23 18.97 -12.87
N LYS A 64 -4.81 18.67 -11.71
CA LYS A 64 -4.12 17.96 -10.62
C LYS A 64 -3.61 16.59 -11.09
N LEU A 65 -4.46 15.81 -11.75
CA LEU A 65 -4.08 14.48 -12.22
C LEU A 65 -3.06 14.52 -13.35
N LEU A 66 -3.24 15.43 -14.32
CA LEU A 66 -2.32 15.63 -15.42
C LEU A 66 -0.95 16.12 -14.93
N ALA A 67 -0.93 17.12 -14.03
CA ALA A 67 0.30 17.61 -13.42
C ALA A 67 1.01 16.50 -12.63
N PHE A 68 0.26 15.69 -11.89
CA PHE A 68 0.81 14.54 -11.17
C PHE A 68 1.46 13.53 -12.14
N PHE A 69 0.78 13.16 -13.23
CA PHE A 69 1.31 12.25 -14.24
C PHE A 69 2.61 12.78 -14.88
N LEU A 70 2.66 14.09 -15.17
CA LEU A 70 3.84 14.73 -15.74
C LEU A 70 5.02 14.79 -14.76
N VAL A 71 4.77 15.05 -13.47
CA VAL A 71 5.82 15.08 -12.44
C VAL A 71 6.43 13.69 -12.23
N VAL A 72 5.59 12.65 -12.22
CA VAL A 72 6.02 11.25 -12.05
C VAL A 72 6.59 10.65 -13.34
N ARG A 73 6.34 11.30 -14.49
CA ARG A 73 6.79 10.89 -15.83
C ARG A 73 6.30 9.49 -16.21
N GLY A 74 5.00 9.24 -16.06
CA GLY A 74 4.40 7.95 -16.39
C GLY A 74 4.94 6.82 -15.53
N SER A 75 5.51 5.77 -16.13
CA SER A 75 5.96 4.58 -15.39
C SER A 75 7.32 4.72 -14.69
N TRP A 76 8.00 5.86 -14.88
CA TRP A 76 9.38 6.07 -14.41
C TRP A 76 9.52 6.20 -12.90
N ASP A 77 8.73 7.07 -12.26
CA ASP A 77 8.82 7.28 -10.80
C ASP A 77 7.72 6.55 -10.04
N SER A 78 7.99 6.29 -8.76
CA SER A 78 7.03 5.71 -7.82
C SER A 78 6.35 6.80 -7.00
N PHE A 79 5.11 6.58 -6.58
CA PHE A 79 4.34 7.47 -5.72
C PHE A 79 3.58 6.71 -4.62
N LEU A 80 3.01 7.43 -3.66
CA LEU A 80 2.16 6.91 -2.58
C LEU A 80 0.70 6.90 -3.02
N TYR A 81 0.00 5.80 -2.79
CA TYR A 81 -1.44 5.67 -2.99
C TYR A 81 -2.12 5.21 -1.70
N SER A 82 -3.19 5.90 -1.30
CA SER A 82 -4.06 5.46 -0.20
C SER A 82 -5.29 4.77 -0.79
N ASP A 83 -5.39 3.48 -0.55
CA ASP A 83 -6.58 2.69 -0.85
C ASP A 83 -7.75 3.13 0.09
N PRO A 84 -8.98 3.31 -0.40
CA PRO A 84 -10.12 3.69 0.46
C PRO A 84 -10.51 2.62 1.49
N ASP A 85 -10.39 1.34 1.13
CA ASP A 85 -10.92 0.21 1.90
C ASP A 85 -9.83 -0.46 2.75
N PHE A 86 -8.61 -0.56 2.22
CA PHE A 86 -7.52 -1.33 2.82
C PHE A 86 -6.27 -0.47 3.02
N ASN A 87 -6.38 0.56 3.86
CA ASN A 87 -5.27 1.47 4.23
C ASN A 87 -5.05 1.63 5.74
N SER A 88 -5.81 0.93 6.58
CA SER A 88 -5.74 1.09 8.03
C SER A 88 -5.53 -0.25 8.74
N VAL A 89 -4.97 -0.16 9.94
CA VAL A 89 -4.72 -1.28 10.84
C VAL A 89 -5.10 -0.82 12.24
N THR A 90 -5.82 -1.69 12.97
CA THR A 90 -6.26 -1.41 14.34
C THR A 90 -5.80 -2.52 15.26
N ASP A 91 -5.02 -2.15 16.27
CA ASP A 91 -4.47 -3.02 17.33
C ASP A 91 -3.88 -4.35 16.84
N TYR A 92 -3.18 -4.32 15.69
CA TYR A 92 -2.63 -5.53 15.09
C TYR A 92 -1.28 -5.87 15.70
N GLN A 93 -1.11 -7.14 16.08
CA GLN A 93 0.15 -7.65 16.60
C GLN A 93 1.17 -7.86 15.48
N PHE A 94 2.18 -7.00 15.43
CA PHE A 94 3.24 -7.05 14.42
C PHE A 94 4.49 -7.80 14.89
N GLY A 95 4.61 -8.08 16.18
CA GLY A 95 5.74 -8.79 16.75
C GLY A 95 5.50 -9.27 18.18
N VAL A 96 6.43 -10.10 18.65
CA VAL A 96 6.50 -10.57 20.04
C VAL A 96 7.93 -10.32 20.52
N GLY A 97 8.05 -9.72 21.70
CA GLY A 97 9.34 -9.50 22.35
C GLY A 97 10.05 -10.80 22.70
N ASP A 98 11.37 -10.79 22.56
CA ASP A 98 12.26 -11.90 22.95
C ASP A 98 13.26 -11.51 24.06
N GLY A 99 13.19 -10.27 24.56
CA GLY A 99 14.11 -9.72 25.56
C GLY A 99 15.44 -9.19 25.01
N SER A 100 15.71 -9.29 23.70
CA SER A 100 17.00 -8.91 23.10
C SER A 100 16.86 -8.06 21.83
N THR A 101 15.92 -8.40 20.95
CA THR A 101 15.65 -7.70 19.70
C THR A 101 14.94 -6.38 19.97
N THR A 102 15.50 -5.28 19.47
CA THR A 102 14.95 -3.92 19.62
C THR A 102 14.22 -3.43 18.36
N GLN A 103 14.48 -4.06 17.21
CA GLN A 103 13.97 -3.63 15.91
C GLN A 103 12.91 -4.58 15.38
N TYR A 104 11.75 -4.03 15.01
CA TYR A 104 10.61 -4.78 14.50
C TYR A 104 10.02 -4.05 13.30
N GLN A 105 9.85 -4.75 12.18
CA GLN A 105 9.18 -4.22 11.00
C GLN A 105 7.67 -4.22 11.22
N LEU A 106 7.00 -3.09 10.98
CA LEU A 106 5.53 -3.09 10.97
C LEU A 106 5.01 -4.02 9.89
N THR A 107 3.99 -4.79 10.25
CA THR A 107 3.28 -5.70 9.36
C THR A 107 1.79 -5.46 9.47
N ARG A 108 1.05 -5.89 8.44
CA ARG A 108 -0.41 -5.91 8.43
C ARG A 108 -0.88 -7.30 8.00
N ALA A 109 -2.11 -7.66 8.36
CA ALA A 109 -2.77 -8.84 7.82
C ALA A 109 -4.02 -8.47 7.01
N ILE A 110 -4.25 -9.17 5.91
CA ILE A 110 -5.60 -9.32 5.34
C ILE A 110 -6.10 -10.67 5.86
N SER A 111 -7.13 -10.65 6.70
CA SER A 111 -7.65 -11.87 7.32
C SER A 111 -9.18 -11.89 7.40
N ALA A 112 -9.76 -13.02 7.00
CA ALA A 112 -11.20 -13.30 7.13
C ALA A 112 -11.44 -14.81 7.07
N GLY A 113 -12.41 -15.31 7.84
CA GLY A 113 -12.86 -16.72 7.78
C GLY A 113 -11.74 -17.76 8.03
N GLY A 114 -10.80 -17.47 8.93
CA GLY A 114 -9.66 -18.36 9.24
C GLY A 114 -8.48 -18.25 8.28
N ASN A 115 -8.60 -17.49 7.19
CA ASN A 115 -7.48 -17.18 6.30
C ASN A 115 -6.80 -15.89 6.76
N ALA A 116 -5.47 -15.84 6.68
CA ALA A 116 -4.69 -14.65 6.95
C ALA A 116 -3.47 -14.59 6.02
N PHE A 117 -3.22 -13.42 5.45
CA PHE A 117 -2.00 -13.13 4.69
C PHE A 117 -1.31 -11.90 5.28
N VAL A 118 -0.05 -12.06 5.66
CA VAL A 118 0.73 -11.02 6.35
C VAL A 118 1.71 -10.36 5.39
N GLU A 119 1.75 -9.03 5.38
CA GLU A 119 2.63 -8.22 4.53
C GLU A 119 3.34 -7.14 5.36
N PRO A 120 4.61 -6.83 5.06
CA PRO A 120 5.32 -5.73 5.69
C PRO A 120 4.75 -4.39 5.22
N VAL A 121 4.60 -3.45 6.15
CA VAL A 121 4.19 -2.07 5.88
C VAL A 121 5.44 -1.19 5.91
N GLN A 122 5.86 -0.71 4.74
CA GLN A 122 7.05 0.15 4.62
C GLN A 122 6.76 1.60 4.30
N ASN A 123 5.48 1.95 4.13
CA ASN A 123 5.04 3.31 3.79
C ASN A 123 3.93 3.74 4.76
N VAL A 124 4.31 4.09 5.99
CA VAL A 124 3.36 4.52 7.02
C VAL A 124 2.88 5.93 6.71
N ASN A 125 1.57 6.15 6.77
CA ASN A 125 0.96 7.47 6.61
C ASN A 125 0.83 8.15 7.98
N LEU A 126 0.04 7.54 8.87
CA LEU A 126 -0.14 8.03 10.23
C LEU A 126 -0.01 6.87 11.21
N LEU A 127 0.89 7.00 12.18
CA LEU A 127 0.99 6.08 13.30
C LEU A 127 0.17 6.64 14.47
N THR A 128 -0.92 5.96 14.83
CA THR A 128 -1.80 6.41 15.92
C THR A 128 -1.28 5.97 17.27
N ASN A 129 -0.88 4.70 17.41
CA ASN A 129 -0.27 4.19 18.63
C ASN A 129 0.57 2.94 18.36
N ILE A 130 1.50 2.70 19.28
CA ILE A 130 2.19 1.41 19.46
C ILE A 130 1.96 1.01 20.91
N LYS A 131 1.60 -0.25 21.16
CA LYS A 131 1.49 -0.80 22.51
C LYS A 131 2.51 -1.93 22.69
N ARG A 132 3.01 -2.05 23.91
CA ARG A 132 3.84 -3.17 24.38
C ARG A 132 3.11 -3.80 25.57
N ALA A 133 2.74 -5.07 25.43
CA ALA A 133 1.91 -5.80 26.39
C ALA A 133 0.62 -5.02 26.77
N GLY A 134 -0.04 -4.41 25.78
CA GLY A 134 -1.25 -3.61 25.98
C GLY A 134 -1.04 -2.17 26.46
N ILE A 135 0.19 -1.79 26.84
CA ILE A 135 0.50 -0.44 27.32
C ILE A 135 0.99 0.44 26.17
N THR A 136 0.30 1.55 25.93
CA THR A 136 0.69 2.56 24.93
C THR A 136 2.10 3.09 25.21
N GLN A 137 2.95 3.03 24.19
CA GLN A 137 4.31 3.58 24.19
C GLN A 137 4.30 4.96 23.55
N THR A 138 5.20 5.84 23.98
CA THR A 138 5.35 7.19 23.43
C THR A 138 6.65 7.32 22.65
N SER A 139 6.59 7.99 21.51
CA SER A 139 7.77 8.40 20.74
C SER A 139 8.18 9.82 21.15
N PRO A 140 9.48 10.15 21.28
CA PRO A 140 10.63 9.27 21.07
C PRO A 140 11.07 8.51 22.33
N ALA A 141 10.37 8.67 23.46
CA ALA A 141 10.84 8.19 24.77
C ALA A 141 10.97 6.65 24.88
N ASN A 142 10.10 5.91 24.21
CA ASN A 142 10.07 4.45 24.26
C ASN A 142 10.46 3.78 22.94
N TYR A 143 10.20 4.44 21.82
CA TYR A 143 10.55 3.95 20.49
C TYR A 143 10.72 5.11 19.50
N SER A 144 11.37 4.81 18.38
CA SER A 144 11.37 5.62 17.16
C SER A 144 10.90 4.78 15.97
N ILE A 145 10.45 5.44 14.90
CA ILE A 145 10.05 4.78 13.66
C ILE A 145 10.82 5.39 12.49
N SER A 146 11.37 4.52 11.64
CA SER A 146 12.02 4.95 10.40
C SER A 146 11.00 5.29 9.30
N SER A 147 11.47 5.95 8.24
CA SER A 147 10.68 6.20 7.04
C SER A 147 10.17 4.92 6.35
N THR A 148 10.77 3.77 6.63
CA THR A 148 10.37 2.46 6.08
C THR A 148 9.51 1.64 7.03
N GLY A 149 8.93 2.25 8.07
CA GLY A 149 8.07 1.55 9.03
C GLY A 149 8.81 0.58 9.96
N LEU A 150 10.14 0.66 10.07
CA LEU A 150 10.90 -0.09 11.08
C LEU A 150 10.80 0.61 12.43
N VAL A 151 10.21 -0.06 13.43
CA VAL A 151 10.09 0.42 14.80
C VAL A 151 11.33 -0.02 15.57
N THR A 152 12.01 0.93 16.21
CA THR A 152 13.17 0.68 17.07
C THR A 152 12.82 1.08 18.49
N PHE A 153 12.71 0.11 19.40
CA PHE A 153 12.50 0.36 20.81
C PHE A 153 13.80 0.76 21.51
N VAL A 154 13.69 1.70 22.44
CA VAL A 154 14.84 2.14 23.27
C VAL A 154 15.30 1.02 24.20
N SER A 155 14.36 0.25 24.74
CA SER A 155 14.62 -0.98 25.50
C SER A 155 13.98 -2.18 24.82
N ALA A 156 14.74 -3.28 24.73
CA ALA A 156 14.24 -4.52 24.15
C ALA A 156 12.94 -4.94 24.86
N PRO A 157 11.84 -5.17 24.11
CA PRO A 157 10.62 -5.70 24.70
C PRO A 157 10.88 -7.04 25.39
N ALA A 158 10.35 -7.21 26.60
CA ALA A 158 10.52 -8.44 27.38
C ALA A 158 10.02 -9.67 26.60
N ALA A 159 10.53 -10.85 26.95
CA ALA A 159 10.08 -12.10 26.36
C ALA A 159 8.56 -12.25 26.46
N SER A 160 7.94 -12.65 25.35
CA SER A 160 6.48 -12.81 25.20
C SER A 160 5.66 -11.53 25.27
N ALA A 161 6.27 -10.34 25.32
CA ALA A 161 5.53 -9.08 25.26
C ALA A 161 4.92 -8.88 23.86
N SER A 162 3.60 -8.82 23.76
CA SER A 162 2.92 -8.53 22.50
C SER A 162 3.18 -7.08 22.07
N LEU A 163 3.53 -6.91 20.80
CA LEU A 163 3.74 -5.60 20.20
C LEU A 163 2.62 -5.35 19.21
N THR A 164 1.75 -4.39 19.50
CA THR A 164 0.62 -4.03 18.64
C THR A 164 0.74 -2.60 18.13
N TRP A 165 0.16 -2.33 16.97
CA TRP A 165 0.12 -0.99 16.40
C TRP A 165 -1.24 -0.68 15.78
N THR A 166 -1.56 0.61 15.79
CA THR A 166 -2.73 1.17 15.10
C THR A 166 -2.25 2.33 14.23
N GLY A 167 -2.73 2.40 13.00
CA GLY A 167 -2.38 3.47 12.08
C GLY A 167 -2.89 3.26 10.67
N THR A 168 -2.49 4.16 9.79
CA THR A 168 -2.77 4.11 8.36
C THR A 168 -1.48 4.01 7.54
N TYR A 169 -1.57 3.46 6.35
CA TYR A 169 -0.45 3.22 5.46
C TYR A 169 -0.81 3.48 4.00
N TYR A 170 0.23 3.64 3.20
CA TYR A 170 0.15 3.80 1.76
C TYR A 170 0.67 2.54 1.06
N TYR A 171 0.25 2.38 -0.19
CA TYR A 171 0.92 1.53 -1.15
C TYR A 171 1.90 2.40 -1.93
N ARG A 172 3.14 1.95 -2.05
CA ARG A 172 4.05 2.49 -3.07
C ARG A 172 3.56 1.93 -4.40
N CYS A 173 3.32 2.80 -5.37
CA CYS A 173 2.76 2.47 -6.67
C CYS A 173 3.58 3.12 -7.80
N ARG A 174 3.43 2.60 -9.02
CA ARG A 174 3.84 3.27 -10.25
C ARG A 174 2.82 3.01 -11.35
N PHE A 175 2.68 3.95 -12.29
CA PHE A 175 1.84 3.74 -13.46
C PHE A 175 2.33 2.53 -14.28
N MET A 176 1.38 1.80 -14.86
CA MET A 176 1.71 0.65 -15.71
C MET A 176 2.16 1.07 -17.12
N MET A 177 1.74 2.26 -17.56
CA MET A 177 1.98 2.79 -18.91
C MET A 177 2.65 4.16 -18.82
N ASP A 178 3.34 4.53 -19.89
CA ASP A 178 3.98 5.85 -20.05
C ASP A 178 3.07 6.88 -20.74
N GLU A 179 1.89 6.45 -21.19
CA GLU A 179 0.87 7.28 -21.83
C GLU A 179 -0.38 7.39 -20.94
N GLY A 180 -0.96 8.59 -20.87
CA GLY A 180 -2.23 8.86 -20.21
C GLY A 180 -3.21 9.47 -21.20
N GLY A 181 -4.26 8.73 -21.54
CA GLY A 181 -5.38 9.25 -22.33
C GLY A 181 -6.37 10.00 -21.44
N PHE A 182 -6.60 11.28 -21.72
CA PHE A 182 -7.62 12.10 -21.06
C PHE A 182 -8.62 12.55 -22.12
N ASP A 183 -9.84 12.00 -22.08
CA ASP A 183 -10.87 12.29 -23.08
C ASP A 183 -11.93 13.24 -22.51
N GLN A 184 -12.30 14.26 -23.28
CA GLN A 184 -13.38 15.18 -22.91
C GLN A 184 -14.71 14.66 -23.45
N PHE A 185 -15.65 14.32 -22.57
CA PHE A 185 -16.97 13.82 -23.01
C PHE A 185 -18.09 14.88 -22.92
N MET A 186 -17.89 15.93 -22.11
CA MET A 186 -18.81 17.08 -22.03
C MET A 186 -18.02 18.36 -21.68
N LYS A 187 -18.59 19.55 -21.93
CA LYS A 187 -17.91 20.82 -21.60
C LYS A 187 -17.54 20.84 -20.11
N GLN A 188 -16.25 21.04 -19.80
CA GLN A 188 -15.67 21.02 -18.44
C GLN A 188 -15.75 19.69 -17.67
N LEU A 189 -16.22 18.61 -18.31
CA LEU A 189 -16.24 17.26 -17.76
C LEU A 189 -15.41 16.33 -18.64
N TRP A 190 -14.40 15.76 -18.01
CA TRP A 190 -13.49 14.82 -18.64
C TRP A 190 -13.68 13.45 -18.02
N GLU A 191 -13.51 12.42 -18.82
CA GLU A 191 -13.54 11.03 -18.35
C GLU A 191 -12.12 10.47 -18.38
N LEU A 192 -11.82 9.69 -17.36
CA LEU A 192 -10.65 8.82 -17.37
C LEU A 192 -11.15 7.40 -17.22
N LYS A 193 -11.34 6.74 -18.37
CA LYS A 193 -11.93 5.41 -18.44
C LYS A 193 -11.13 4.38 -17.65
N LYS A 194 -9.80 4.53 -17.63
CA LYS A 194 -8.92 3.59 -16.95
C LYS A 194 -7.60 4.23 -16.56
N CYS A 195 -7.33 4.28 -15.26
CA CYS A 195 -6.04 4.62 -14.68
C CYS A 195 -5.51 3.39 -13.96
N GLU A 196 -4.40 2.84 -14.46
CA GLU A 196 -3.83 1.62 -13.90
C GLU A 196 -2.43 1.83 -13.34
N PHE A 197 -2.24 1.33 -12.14
CA PHE A 197 -0.95 1.30 -11.49
C PHE A 197 -0.78 -0.02 -10.74
N LYS A 198 0.48 -0.42 -10.58
CA LYS A 198 0.85 -1.54 -9.74
C LYS A 198 1.59 -1.03 -8.51
N GLY A 199 1.50 -1.76 -7.41
CA GLY A 199 2.09 -1.34 -6.15
C GLY A 199 2.19 -2.44 -5.11
N ALA A 200 2.80 -2.09 -3.99
CA ALA A 200 2.89 -2.92 -2.80
C ALA A 200 2.97 -2.04 -1.55
N PRO A 201 2.62 -2.56 -0.36
CA PRO A 201 2.89 -1.87 0.91
C PRO A 201 4.40 -1.68 1.17
N GLY A 202 5.23 -2.50 0.53
CA GLY A 202 6.70 -2.40 0.53
C GLY A 202 7.23 -1.30 -0.39
N ASN A 203 8.52 -0.98 -0.27
CA ASN A 203 9.15 0.13 -1.01
C ASN A 203 9.52 -0.19 -2.47
N LYS A 204 9.48 -1.46 -2.88
CA LYS A 204 9.89 -1.90 -4.22
C LYS A 204 8.68 -2.36 -5.03
N VAL A 205 8.57 -1.89 -6.28
CA VAL A 205 7.44 -2.09 -7.21
C VAL A 205 7.93 -2.26 -8.65
#